data_AF-A0A673BUG7-F1
#
_entry.id   AF-A0A673BUG7-F1
#
_cell.length_a   1.000
_cell.length_b   1.000
_cell.length_c   1.000
_cell.angle_alpha   90.00
_cell.angle_beta   90.00
_cell.angle_gamma   90.00
#
_symmetry.space_group_name_H-M   'P 1'
#
loop_
_entity.id
_entity.type
_entity.pdbx_description
1 polymer ?
#
loop_
_entity_poly.entity_id
_entity_poly.type
_entity_poly.pdbx_seq_one_letter_code
_entity_poly.pdbx_strand_id
1 'polypeptide(L)'
;MVINTIHWFRKGLRLHDNPSLKESLLGADTVRCVYILDPWFAGSSNVGINRWRFLLQSLEDLDSSLRKLNSRLFVIRGQPTDVFPRLFKEWKINRLSYEYDSEPFGKERDAAIKKLASEAGVEVTVCISHTLYDLDKIIELNGGQSPLTYKRFQTLISRMDAVEVPAESITAEIMGKCSTPLSEDHDDKFGVPSLEELGFDTEGLSSAVWPGGETEALTRLERHLERKAWVANFERPRMNANSLLASPTGLSPYLRFGCLSCRLFYFKLTDLYRKVKKNSSPPLSLYGQLLWREFFYTAATNNPCFDKMESNPICVQIPWDRNPEALAKWAEGRSGFPWIDAIMTQLRQEGWIHHLARHAVACFLTRGDLWISWEEGMKVFEELLLDADWSVNAGSWMWLSCSSFFQQFFHCYCPVGFGRRTDPNGDYIRRYLPILRGFPAKYIYDPWNAPESVQKAAKCIIGVHYPKPMVHHAEASRINIERMKQIYQQLSCYRGPSRLCSTPQSSKLTDNGVVFTMSFLFLGLLATVPSNSNGNGNSSGNANGDVSSDVMGFTVEATHDAAARSGR
;
A
#
# COMPACT_ATOMS: atom_id res chain seq x y z
N MET A 1 -26.06 34.92 18.34
CA MET A 1 -24.59 34.94 18.53
C MET A 1 -24.00 34.55 17.20
N VAL A 2 -23.02 35.30 16.65
CA VAL A 2 -22.38 34.93 15.39
C VAL A 2 -21.52 33.70 15.64
N ILE A 3 -21.72 32.63 14.87
CA ILE A 3 -21.00 31.37 15.01
C ILE A 3 -19.95 31.27 13.90
N ASN A 4 -18.68 31.37 14.29
CA ASN A 4 -17.53 31.23 13.41
C ASN A 4 -16.92 29.84 13.55
N THR A 5 -16.75 29.13 12.43
CA THR A 5 -16.21 27.78 12.41
C THR A 5 -14.93 27.68 11.58
N ILE A 6 -14.02 26.80 12.02
CA ILE A 6 -12.89 26.33 11.23
C ILE A 6 -13.11 24.87 10.88
N HIS A 7 -12.91 24.50 9.62
CA HIS A 7 -12.68 23.11 9.24
C HIS A 7 -11.20 22.89 8.91
N TRP A 8 -10.53 22.00 9.63
CA TRP A 8 -9.11 21.74 9.49
C TRP A 8 -8.84 20.47 8.67
N PHE A 9 -8.30 20.68 7.47
CA PHE A 9 -7.82 19.64 6.58
C PHE A 9 -6.41 19.16 7.00
N ARG A 10 -6.19 17.84 6.98
CA ARG A 10 -4.85 17.20 7.07
C ARG A 10 -4.74 16.06 6.06
N LYS A 11 -5.55 15.02 6.30
CA LYS A 11 -6.01 14.05 5.31
C LYS A 11 -7.32 14.60 4.75
N GLY A 12 -8.25 13.74 4.32
CA GLY A 12 -9.60 14.18 3.98
C GLY A 12 -9.67 15.35 3.00
N LEU A 13 -8.72 15.47 2.06
CA LEU A 13 -8.58 16.61 1.13
C LEU A 13 -9.65 16.56 0.03
N ARG A 14 -10.93 16.65 0.44
CA ARG A 14 -12.11 16.52 -0.40
C ARG A 14 -13.33 17.23 0.21
N LEU A 15 -14.28 17.57 -0.64
CA LEU A 15 -15.60 18.08 -0.27
C LEU A 15 -16.69 17.00 -0.33
N HIS A 16 -16.51 15.92 -1.10
CA HIS A 16 -17.40 14.75 -1.01
C HIS A 16 -17.13 13.92 0.25
N ASP A 17 -18.18 13.33 0.84
CA ASP A 17 -18.07 12.47 2.03
C ASP A 17 -17.16 13.07 3.12
N ASN A 18 -17.46 14.32 3.49
CA ASN A 18 -16.77 15.04 4.55
C ASN A 18 -17.78 15.38 5.66
N PRO A 19 -18.11 14.39 6.52
CA PRO A 19 -19.10 14.57 7.59
C PRO A 19 -18.71 15.66 8.59
N SER A 20 -17.42 15.78 8.94
CA SER A 20 -16.96 16.82 9.87
C SER A 20 -17.13 18.22 9.32
N LEU A 21 -16.87 18.44 8.03
CA LEU A 21 -17.16 19.71 7.36
C LEU A 21 -18.67 19.96 7.33
N LYS A 22 -19.47 18.98 6.88
CA LYS A 22 -20.93 19.10 6.81
C LYS A 22 -21.55 19.47 8.15
N GLU A 23 -21.18 18.79 9.22
CA GLU A 23 -21.69 19.06 10.58
C GLU A 23 -21.28 20.45 11.06
N SER A 24 -20.06 20.88 10.77
CA SER A 24 -19.57 22.21 11.19
C SER A 24 -20.28 23.39 10.52
N LEU A 25 -20.87 23.18 9.35
CA LEU A 25 -21.65 24.20 8.62
C LEU A 25 -23.05 24.40 9.22
N LEU A 26 -23.59 23.42 9.94
CA LEU A 26 -24.94 23.50 10.51
C LEU A 26 -25.02 24.66 11.51
N GLY A 27 -25.84 25.67 11.18
CA GLY A 27 -26.00 26.88 12.00
C GLY A 27 -24.76 27.77 12.09
N ALA A 28 -23.76 27.61 11.20
CA ALA A 28 -22.60 28.51 11.15
C ALA A 28 -22.90 29.77 10.35
N ASP A 29 -22.46 30.93 10.83
CA ASP A 29 -22.52 32.19 10.09
C ASP A 29 -21.29 32.37 9.22
N THR A 30 -20.11 31.94 9.71
CA THR A 30 -18.88 31.94 8.92
C THR A 30 -18.10 30.63 9.00
N VAL A 31 -17.46 30.25 7.90
CA VAL A 31 -16.57 29.08 7.79
C VAL A 31 -15.24 29.46 7.17
N ARG A 32 -14.14 28.94 7.74
CA ARG A 32 -12.82 28.95 7.13
C ARG A 32 -12.28 27.53 7.04
N CYS A 33 -12.00 27.10 5.82
CA CYS A 33 -11.32 25.85 5.54
C CYS A 33 -9.81 26.07 5.62
N VAL A 34 -9.15 25.43 6.59
CA VAL A 34 -7.71 25.65 6.84
C VAL A 34 -6.90 24.40 6.55
N TYR A 35 -5.71 24.58 5.99
CA TYR A 35 -4.65 23.58 6.00
C TYR A 35 -3.43 24.19 6.70
N ILE A 36 -2.88 23.49 7.69
CA ILE A 36 -1.69 23.97 8.40
C ILE A 36 -0.48 23.26 7.80
N LEU A 37 0.33 24.04 7.08
CA LEU A 37 1.55 23.60 6.42
C LEU A 37 2.73 23.93 7.32
N ASP A 38 3.50 22.95 7.75
CA ASP A 38 4.75 23.22 8.45
C ASP A 38 5.90 23.37 7.45
N PRO A 39 6.41 24.60 7.20
CA PRO A 39 7.47 24.82 6.22
C PRO A 39 8.82 24.25 6.69
N TRP A 40 9.05 24.10 8.00
CA TRP A 40 10.27 23.47 8.51
C TRP A 40 10.32 21.98 8.21
N PHE A 41 9.15 21.37 7.98
CA PHE A 41 9.01 19.99 7.51
C PHE A 41 9.52 19.83 6.08
N ALA A 42 9.36 20.80 5.18
CA ALA A 42 9.82 20.67 3.80
C ALA A 42 11.36 20.57 3.68
N GLY A 43 12.10 21.28 4.53
CA GLY A 43 13.57 21.27 4.55
C GLY A 43 14.21 20.23 5.49
N SER A 44 13.47 19.68 6.46
CA SER A 44 14.03 18.81 7.52
C SER A 44 13.48 17.38 7.54
N SER A 45 12.46 17.08 6.73
CA SER A 45 11.85 15.75 6.68
C SER A 45 12.36 14.92 5.50
N ASN A 46 12.40 13.59 5.68
CA ASN A 46 12.64 12.63 4.61
C ASN A 46 11.41 12.53 3.66
N VAL A 47 10.86 13.64 3.15
CA VAL A 47 9.71 13.61 2.24
C VAL A 47 10.14 14.08 0.85
N GLY A 48 10.04 13.20 -0.13
CA GLY A 48 10.45 13.48 -1.50
C GLY A 48 9.52 14.45 -2.23
N ILE A 49 10.07 15.13 -3.24
CA ILE A 49 9.38 16.15 -4.05
C ILE A 49 8.05 15.68 -4.64
N ASN A 50 7.92 14.40 -5.01
CA ASN A 50 6.68 13.85 -5.56
C ASN A 50 5.52 13.91 -4.56
N ARG A 51 5.76 13.64 -3.28
CA ARG A 51 4.74 13.72 -2.23
C ARG A 51 4.33 15.17 -1.97
N TRP A 52 5.29 16.10 -1.94
CA TRP A 52 5.02 17.53 -1.82
C TRP A 52 4.22 18.05 -3.00
N ARG A 53 4.63 17.72 -4.22
CA ARG A 53 3.90 18.10 -5.44
C ARG A 53 2.46 17.59 -5.43
N PHE A 54 2.25 16.32 -5.07
CA PHE A 54 0.90 15.75 -4.97
C PHE A 54 0.05 16.49 -3.93
N LEU A 55 0.64 16.80 -2.75
CA LEU A 55 -0.05 17.56 -1.71
C LEU A 55 -0.47 18.94 -2.21
N LEU A 56 0.46 19.72 -2.78
CA LEU A 56 0.19 21.08 -3.26
C LEU A 56 -0.89 21.09 -4.34
N GLN A 57 -0.82 20.17 -5.31
CA GLN A 57 -1.87 20.01 -6.32
C GLN A 57 -3.22 19.65 -5.71
N SER A 58 -3.25 18.83 -4.65
CA SER A 58 -4.48 18.55 -3.92
C SER A 58 -5.04 19.78 -3.18
N LEU A 59 -4.16 20.64 -2.63
CA LEU A 59 -4.59 21.88 -1.99
C LEU A 59 -5.08 22.92 -3.02
N GLU A 60 -4.43 23.01 -4.19
CA GLU A 60 -4.87 23.83 -5.31
C GLU A 60 -6.26 23.41 -5.84
N ASP A 61 -6.50 22.11 -5.98
CA ASP A 61 -7.79 21.56 -6.38
C ASP A 61 -8.88 21.84 -5.33
N LEU A 62 -8.53 21.76 -4.04
CA LEU A 62 -9.42 22.09 -2.95
C LEU A 62 -9.76 23.59 -2.91
N ASP A 63 -8.77 24.48 -3.08
CA ASP A 63 -9.01 25.93 -3.21
C ASP A 63 -9.89 26.24 -4.42
N SER A 64 -9.62 25.60 -5.56
CA SER A 64 -10.41 25.74 -6.79
C SER A 64 -11.87 25.29 -6.60
N SER A 65 -12.10 24.25 -5.82
CA SER A 65 -13.45 23.76 -5.49
C SER A 65 -14.17 24.68 -4.49
N LEU A 66 -13.46 25.21 -3.50
CA LEU A 66 -13.98 26.20 -2.54
C LEU A 66 -14.33 27.54 -3.23
N ARG A 67 -13.56 27.97 -4.23
CA ARG A 67 -13.86 29.17 -5.04
C ARG A 67 -15.23 29.08 -5.72
N LYS A 68 -15.61 27.89 -6.21
CA LYS A 68 -16.95 27.64 -6.80
C LYS A 68 -18.09 27.79 -5.78
N LEU A 69 -17.76 27.74 -4.49
CA LEU A 69 -18.68 27.93 -3.37
C LEU A 69 -18.55 29.31 -2.70
N ASN A 70 -17.93 30.29 -3.39
CA ASN A 70 -17.62 31.61 -2.84
C ASN A 70 -16.80 31.58 -1.53
N SER A 71 -15.91 30.59 -1.42
CA SER A 71 -14.99 30.40 -0.31
C SER A 71 -13.55 30.26 -0.84
N ARG A 72 -12.58 30.05 0.06
CA ARG A 72 -11.17 29.84 -0.24
C ARG A 72 -10.54 28.89 0.77
N LEU A 73 -9.47 28.21 0.35
CA LEU A 73 -8.58 27.52 1.27
C LEU A 73 -7.66 28.53 1.96
N PHE A 74 -7.45 28.33 3.26
CA PHE A 74 -6.50 29.10 4.06
C PHE A 74 -5.29 28.21 4.39
N VAL A 75 -4.20 28.34 3.63
CA VAL A 75 -2.95 27.62 3.91
C VAL A 75 -2.12 28.43 4.90
N ILE A 76 -1.93 27.89 6.10
CA ILE A 76 -1.31 28.61 7.22
C ILE A 76 0.02 27.96 7.55
N ARG A 77 1.09 28.76 7.57
CA ARG A 77 2.44 28.30 7.87
C ARG A 77 2.65 28.17 9.39
N GLY A 78 3.10 27.01 9.86
CA GLY A 78 3.53 26.78 11.26
C GLY A 78 3.05 25.47 11.87
N GLN A 79 3.23 25.32 13.19
CA GLN A 79 2.74 24.16 13.94
C GLN A 79 1.30 24.35 14.41
N PRO A 80 0.45 23.30 14.38
CA PRO A 80 -0.93 23.40 14.86
C PRO A 80 -1.07 23.94 16.29
N THR A 81 -0.18 23.54 17.20
CA THR A 81 -0.18 23.97 18.61
C THR A 81 0.06 25.45 18.80
N ASP A 82 0.81 26.09 17.89
CA ASP A 82 1.11 27.52 17.95
C ASP A 82 0.09 28.34 17.15
N VAL A 83 -0.37 27.78 16.04
CA VAL A 83 -1.29 28.43 15.10
C VAL A 83 -2.70 28.55 15.70
N PHE A 84 -3.26 27.45 16.24
CA PHE A 84 -4.66 27.44 16.67
C PHE A 84 -5.01 28.46 17.76
N PRO A 85 -4.23 28.62 18.84
CA PRO A 85 -4.52 29.63 19.86
C PRO A 85 -4.63 31.05 19.29
N ARG A 86 -3.77 31.39 18.33
CA ARG A 86 -3.83 32.68 17.61
C ARG A 86 -5.10 32.79 16.78
N LEU A 87 -5.42 31.77 15.97
CA LEU A 87 -6.61 31.78 15.10
C LEU A 87 -7.92 31.85 15.89
N PHE A 88 -8.02 31.11 17.00
CA PHE A 88 -9.21 31.13 17.85
C PHE A 88 -9.52 32.54 18.36
N LYS A 89 -8.48 33.26 18.77
CA LYS A 89 -8.59 34.65 19.24
C LYS A 89 -8.87 35.62 18.10
N GLU A 90 -8.07 35.58 17.03
CA GLU A 90 -8.12 36.55 15.93
C GLU A 90 -9.44 36.46 15.16
N TRP A 91 -9.89 35.24 14.87
CA TRP A 91 -11.11 35.01 14.09
C TRP A 91 -12.34 34.76 14.96
N LYS A 92 -12.20 34.88 16.29
CA LYS A 92 -13.29 34.67 17.27
C LYS A 92 -14.03 33.36 17.02
N ILE A 93 -13.26 32.27 16.90
CA ILE A 93 -13.79 30.95 16.55
C ILE A 93 -14.61 30.38 17.70
N ASN A 94 -15.71 29.73 17.34
CA ASN A 94 -16.59 29.02 18.28
C ASN A 94 -16.53 27.51 18.07
N ARG A 95 -16.27 27.07 16.83
CA ARG A 95 -16.25 25.65 16.44
C ARG A 95 -15.02 25.30 15.62
N LEU A 96 -14.46 24.13 15.89
CA LEU A 96 -13.39 23.51 15.11
C LEU A 96 -13.86 22.12 14.69
N SER A 97 -13.75 21.78 13.42
CA SER A 97 -14.02 20.43 12.92
C SER A 97 -12.84 19.86 12.14
N TYR A 98 -12.67 18.54 12.22
CA TYR A 98 -11.69 17.80 11.43
C TYR A 98 -12.00 16.31 11.40
N GLU A 99 -11.51 15.63 10.35
CA GLU A 99 -11.60 14.17 10.22
C GLU A 99 -10.72 13.47 11.27
N TYR A 100 -11.23 12.39 11.87
CA TYR A 100 -10.49 11.57 12.84
C TYR A 100 -9.23 10.96 12.22
N ASP A 101 -8.11 11.05 12.93
CA ASP A 101 -6.85 10.44 12.55
C ASP A 101 -6.46 9.36 13.57
N SER A 102 -6.51 8.10 13.14
CA SER A 102 -6.26 6.95 14.00
C SER A 102 -4.78 6.65 14.22
N GLU A 103 -3.87 7.33 13.54
CA GLU A 103 -2.44 7.09 13.71
C GLU A 103 -1.95 7.67 15.06
N PRO A 104 -1.06 6.98 15.81
CA PRO A 104 -0.69 7.38 17.17
C PRO A 104 -0.23 8.83 17.32
N PHE A 105 0.65 9.29 16.42
CA PHE A 105 1.08 10.70 16.41
C PHE A 105 -0.08 11.66 16.13
N GLY A 106 -1.00 11.26 15.23
CA GLY A 106 -2.21 12.02 14.92
C GLY A 106 -3.12 12.16 16.14
N LYS A 107 -3.32 11.07 16.90
CA LYS A 107 -4.10 11.09 18.15
C LYS A 107 -3.49 12.01 19.20
N GLU A 108 -2.17 11.95 19.39
CA GLU A 108 -1.46 12.78 20.37
C GLU A 108 -1.58 14.28 20.04
N ARG A 109 -1.30 14.64 18.77
CA ARG A 109 -1.51 16.00 18.28
C ARG A 109 -2.95 16.46 18.52
N ASP A 110 -3.92 15.63 18.19
CA ASP A 110 -5.34 15.99 18.29
C ASP A 110 -5.80 16.14 19.73
N ALA A 111 -5.27 15.34 20.66
CA ALA A 111 -5.51 15.50 22.08
C ALA A 111 -5.00 16.86 22.58
N ALA A 112 -3.81 17.28 22.13
CA ALA A 112 -3.26 18.60 22.45
C ALA A 112 -4.14 19.73 21.88
N ILE A 113 -4.57 19.63 20.63
CA ILE A 113 -5.46 20.64 20.00
C ILE A 113 -6.83 20.69 20.68
N LYS A 114 -7.42 19.54 21.04
CA LYS A 114 -8.68 19.51 21.81
C LYS A 114 -8.56 20.23 23.15
N LYS A 115 -7.44 20.07 23.84
CA LYS A 115 -7.16 20.80 25.09
C LYS A 115 -7.11 22.31 24.86
N LEU A 116 -6.35 22.76 23.85
CA LEU A 116 -6.26 24.19 23.50
C LEU A 116 -7.62 24.78 23.08
N ALA A 117 -8.42 24.01 22.33
CA ALA A 117 -9.77 24.42 21.95
C ALA A 117 -10.69 24.57 23.18
N SER A 118 -10.65 23.61 24.11
CA SER A 118 -11.41 23.68 25.36
C SER A 118 -11.01 24.89 26.21
N GLU A 119 -9.73 25.22 26.31
CA GLU A 119 -9.22 26.40 27.03
C GLU A 119 -9.70 27.71 26.40
N ALA A 120 -9.89 27.73 25.07
CA ALA A 120 -10.42 28.87 24.33
C ALA A 120 -11.96 28.90 24.23
N GLY A 121 -12.67 27.92 24.79
CA GLY A 121 -14.12 27.82 24.68
C GLY A 121 -14.61 27.47 23.26
N VAL A 122 -13.80 26.75 22.48
CA VAL A 122 -14.10 26.28 21.13
C VAL A 122 -14.61 24.85 21.20
N GLU A 123 -15.81 24.61 20.66
CA GLU A 123 -16.39 23.28 20.51
C GLU A 123 -15.67 22.52 19.38
N VAL A 124 -15.40 21.23 19.60
CA VAL A 124 -14.68 20.39 18.64
C VAL A 124 -15.54 19.26 18.13
N THR A 125 -15.75 19.21 16.81
CA THR A 125 -16.48 18.14 16.12
C THR A 125 -15.50 17.25 15.35
N VAL A 126 -15.53 15.94 15.63
CA VAL A 126 -14.66 14.97 14.96
C VAL A 126 -15.51 13.82 14.45
N CYS A 127 -15.39 13.50 13.16
CA CYS A 127 -16.09 12.38 12.55
C CYS A 127 -15.09 11.42 11.89
N ILE A 128 -15.44 10.14 11.85
CA ILE A 128 -14.65 9.13 11.16
C ILE A 128 -15.07 9.12 9.68
N SER A 129 -14.12 9.33 8.77
CA SER A 129 -14.36 9.15 7.33
C SER A 129 -13.12 8.75 6.53
N HIS A 130 -11.94 8.70 7.17
CA HIS A 130 -10.72 8.19 6.53
C HIS A 130 -10.70 6.66 6.46
N THR A 131 -11.49 5.99 7.30
CA THR A 131 -11.67 4.54 7.35
C THR A 131 -13.13 4.15 7.13
N LEU A 132 -13.35 2.93 6.66
CA LEU A 132 -14.68 2.35 6.46
C LEU A 132 -15.39 2.17 7.80
N TYR A 133 -14.65 1.75 8.83
CA TYR A 133 -15.17 1.42 10.13
C TYR A 133 -14.55 2.27 11.22
N ASP A 134 -15.24 2.30 12.37
CA ASP A 134 -14.66 2.70 13.64
C ASP A 134 -13.71 1.59 14.12
N LEU A 135 -12.42 1.92 14.17
CA LEU A 135 -11.36 0.97 14.50
C LEU A 135 -11.40 0.55 15.97
N ASP A 136 -11.85 1.43 16.86
CA ASP A 136 -11.91 1.14 18.29
C ASP A 136 -13.01 0.09 18.55
N LYS A 137 -14.13 0.15 17.82
CA LYS A 137 -15.16 -0.91 17.84
C LYS A 137 -14.64 -2.27 17.35
N ILE A 138 -13.76 -2.30 16.33
CA ILE A 138 -13.13 -3.56 15.88
C ILE A 138 -12.28 -4.17 17.01
N ILE A 139 -11.54 -3.32 17.73
CA ILE A 139 -10.66 -3.71 18.82
C ILE A 139 -11.47 -4.20 20.03
N GLU A 140 -12.55 -3.51 20.38
CA GLU A 140 -13.50 -3.92 21.43
C GLU A 140 -14.11 -5.29 21.15
N LEU A 141 -14.59 -5.53 19.92
CA LEU A 141 -15.12 -6.83 19.49
C LEU A 141 -14.08 -7.96 19.53
N ASN A 142 -12.80 -7.62 19.54
CA ASN A 142 -11.70 -8.56 19.66
C ASN A 142 -11.12 -8.63 21.09
N GLY A 143 -11.84 -8.15 22.10
CA GLY A 143 -11.44 -8.24 23.51
C GLY A 143 -10.42 -7.17 23.92
N GLY A 144 -10.48 -5.98 23.31
CA GLY A 144 -9.59 -4.86 23.63
C GLY A 144 -8.19 -4.96 23.01
N GLN A 145 -8.00 -5.85 22.03
CA GLN A 145 -6.72 -6.07 21.35
C GLN A 145 -6.89 -6.04 19.83
N SER A 146 -5.94 -5.43 19.11
CA SER A 146 -5.99 -5.40 17.64
C SER A 146 -5.86 -6.80 17.04
N PRO A 147 -6.63 -7.14 15.99
CA PRO A 147 -6.48 -8.44 15.32
C PRO A 147 -5.14 -8.53 14.60
N LEU A 148 -4.35 -9.55 14.89
CA LEU A 148 -3.02 -9.77 14.29
C LEU A 148 -3.01 -10.75 13.11
N THR A 149 -4.17 -11.17 12.63
CA THR A 149 -4.28 -11.94 11.39
C THR A 149 -5.40 -11.40 10.53
N TYR A 150 -5.16 -11.33 9.22
CA TYR A 150 -6.15 -10.83 8.28
C TYR A 150 -7.44 -11.65 8.29
N LYS A 151 -7.36 -12.97 8.48
CA LYS A 151 -8.54 -13.85 8.60
C LYS A 151 -9.37 -13.53 9.84
N ARG A 152 -8.72 -13.27 10.98
CA ARG A 152 -9.43 -12.86 12.21
C ARG A 152 -10.12 -11.51 12.00
N PHE A 153 -9.41 -10.55 11.41
CA PHE A 153 -9.97 -9.25 11.03
C PHE A 153 -11.21 -9.41 10.12
N GLN A 154 -11.12 -10.22 9.06
CA GLN A 154 -12.27 -10.52 8.19
C GLN A 154 -13.46 -11.14 8.93
N THR A 155 -13.20 -11.97 9.94
CA THR A 155 -14.26 -12.57 10.77
C THR A 155 -14.94 -11.53 11.64
N LEU A 156 -14.19 -10.55 12.18
CA LEU A 156 -14.74 -9.48 13.01
C LEU A 156 -15.62 -8.53 12.18
N ILE A 157 -15.11 -8.03 11.04
CA ILE A 157 -15.87 -7.11 10.18
C ILE A 157 -17.16 -7.73 9.65
N SER A 158 -17.21 -9.07 9.47
CA SER A 158 -18.42 -9.76 9.02
C SER A 158 -19.56 -9.76 10.05
N ARG A 159 -19.26 -9.40 11.30
CA ARG A 159 -20.20 -9.30 12.42
C ARG A 159 -20.53 -7.86 12.81
N MET A 160 -19.90 -6.89 12.15
CA MET A 160 -20.13 -5.48 12.40
C MET A 160 -21.34 -4.98 11.61
N ASP A 161 -21.83 -3.82 12.03
CA ASP A 161 -22.84 -3.08 11.28
C ASP A 161 -22.33 -2.72 9.87
N ALA A 162 -23.28 -2.42 8.99
CA ALA A 162 -22.97 -1.97 7.64
C ALA A 162 -22.12 -0.69 7.66
N VAL A 163 -21.25 -0.56 6.66
CA VAL A 163 -20.47 0.67 6.44
C VAL A 163 -21.42 1.87 6.35
N GLU A 164 -21.08 2.96 7.04
CA GLU A 164 -21.86 4.20 6.98
C GLU A 164 -21.90 4.74 5.55
N VAL A 165 -23.10 5.16 5.12
CA VAL A 165 -23.31 5.75 3.80
C VAL A 165 -22.47 7.04 3.69
N PRO A 166 -21.78 7.28 2.56
CA PRO A 166 -21.00 8.49 2.37
C PRO A 166 -21.87 9.74 2.59
N ALA A 167 -21.35 10.72 3.31
CA ALA A 167 -22.03 11.99 3.50
C ALA A 167 -22.20 12.71 2.15
N GLU A 168 -23.31 13.44 2.02
CA GLU A 168 -23.56 14.29 0.86
C GLU A 168 -22.40 15.27 0.65
N SER A 169 -22.05 15.52 -0.61
CA SER A 169 -20.99 16.48 -0.96
C SER A 169 -21.42 17.89 -0.58
N ILE A 170 -20.46 18.72 -0.17
CA ILE A 170 -20.75 20.12 0.16
C ILE A 170 -21.16 20.88 -1.10
N THR A 171 -22.37 21.42 -1.10
CA THR A 171 -22.93 22.24 -2.18
C THR A 171 -23.16 23.68 -1.70
N ALA A 172 -23.46 24.59 -2.64
CA ALA A 172 -23.87 25.95 -2.29
C ALA A 172 -25.12 25.98 -1.40
N GLU A 173 -26.02 24.99 -1.54
CA GLU A 173 -27.21 24.84 -0.70
C GLU A 173 -26.86 24.47 0.75
N ILE A 174 -25.89 23.56 0.94
CA ILE A 174 -25.39 23.17 2.27
C ILE A 174 -24.62 24.31 2.92
N MET A 175 -23.82 25.06 2.15
CA MET A 175 -23.18 26.29 2.61
C MET A 175 -24.24 27.32 3.05
N GLY A 176 -25.35 27.42 2.31
CA GLY A 176 -26.53 28.18 2.71
C GLY A 176 -26.23 29.65 2.97
N LYS A 177 -26.42 30.10 4.22
CA LYS A 177 -26.10 31.47 4.66
C LYS A 177 -24.67 31.61 5.20
N CYS A 178 -23.95 30.51 5.34
CA CYS A 178 -22.59 30.53 5.84
C CYS A 178 -21.67 31.19 4.81
N SER A 179 -20.90 32.19 5.25
CA SER A 179 -19.99 32.94 4.40
C SER A 179 -18.54 32.71 4.79
N THR A 180 -17.61 32.98 3.88
CA THR A 180 -16.19 33.00 4.20
C THR A 180 -15.68 34.42 4.07
N PRO A 181 -15.25 35.07 5.18
CA PRO A 181 -14.66 36.41 5.09
C PRO A 181 -13.31 36.34 4.40
N LEU A 182 -13.17 37.07 3.29
CA LEU A 182 -11.98 37.14 2.45
C LEU A 182 -11.45 38.57 2.41
N SER A 183 -10.12 38.71 2.28
CA SER A 183 -9.44 39.97 2.03
C SER A 183 -8.81 39.97 0.63
N GLU A 184 -8.53 41.16 0.08
CA GLU A 184 -7.89 41.28 -1.24
C GLU A 184 -6.48 40.68 -1.27
N ASP A 185 -5.78 40.68 -0.14
CA ASP A 185 -4.44 40.11 0.06
C ASP A 185 -4.46 38.62 0.50
N HIS A 186 -5.54 37.89 0.20
CA HIS A 186 -5.69 36.49 0.60
C HIS A 186 -4.55 35.61 0.08
N ASP A 187 -4.19 35.77 -1.20
CA ASP A 187 -3.19 34.90 -1.84
C ASP A 187 -1.79 35.11 -1.24
N ASP A 188 -1.44 36.35 -0.88
CA ASP A 188 -0.15 36.67 -0.24
C ASP A 188 -0.02 36.05 1.16
N LYS A 189 -1.14 35.95 1.90
CA LYS A 189 -1.16 35.46 3.29
C LYS A 189 -1.42 33.97 3.41
N PHE A 190 -2.32 33.45 2.58
CA PHE A 190 -2.94 32.14 2.75
C PHE A 190 -3.01 31.31 1.48
N GLY A 191 -2.41 31.78 0.38
CA GLY A 191 -2.32 31.04 -0.87
C GLY A 191 -1.57 29.71 -0.72
N VAL A 192 -1.86 28.78 -1.62
CA VAL A 192 -1.09 27.53 -1.71
C VAL A 192 0.31 27.88 -2.24
N PRO A 193 1.39 27.54 -1.53
CA PRO A 193 2.73 27.85 -1.99
C PRO A 193 3.14 26.97 -3.17
N SER A 194 4.00 27.49 -4.03
CA SER A 194 4.69 26.71 -5.07
C SER A 194 5.77 25.78 -4.48
N LEU A 195 6.27 24.84 -5.30
CA LEU A 195 7.40 23.98 -4.89
C LEU A 195 8.68 24.81 -4.68
N GLU A 196 8.88 25.82 -5.52
CA GLU A 196 10.01 26.75 -5.49
C GLU A 196 9.99 27.59 -4.22
N GLU A 197 8.82 28.05 -3.77
CA GLU A 197 8.65 28.74 -2.49
C GLU A 197 9.00 27.85 -1.28
N LEU A 198 8.83 26.53 -1.41
CA LEU A 198 9.24 25.56 -0.38
C LEU A 198 10.73 25.17 -0.48
N GLY A 199 11.47 25.73 -1.45
CA GLY A 199 12.90 25.50 -1.62
C GLY A 199 13.26 24.26 -2.44
N PHE A 200 12.30 23.67 -3.17
CA PHE A 200 12.59 22.58 -4.09
C PHE A 200 13.14 23.09 -5.41
N ASP A 201 14.16 22.43 -5.92
CA ASP A 201 14.61 22.58 -7.30
C ASP A 201 13.64 21.85 -8.23
N THR A 202 13.00 22.59 -9.14
CA THR A 202 12.05 22.09 -10.12
C THR A 202 12.64 22.01 -11.53
N GLU A 203 13.90 22.38 -11.71
CA GLU A 203 14.58 22.22 -13.00
C GLU A 203 14.61 20.74 -13.41
N GLY A 204 14.13 20.44 -14.61
CA GLY A 204 14.07 19.06 -15.13
C GLY A 204 12.93 18.21 -14.55
N LEU A 205 12.05 18.75 -13.70
CA LEU A 205 10.89 18.03 -13.19
C LEU A 205 9.85 17.85 -14.30
N SER A 206 9.64 16.61 -14.76
CA SER A 206 8.62 16.30 -15.75
C SER A 206 7.20 16.42 -15.19
N SER A 207 6.19 16.48 -16.07
CA SER A 207 4.78 16.40 -15.68
C SER A 207 4.51 15.25 -14.71
N ALA A 208 3.67 15.49 -13.71
CA ALA A 208 3.32 14.50 -12.71
C ALA A 208 2.55 13.33 -13.36
N VAL A 209 3.02 12.10 -13.14
CA VAL A 209 2.30 10.87 -13.54
C VAL A 209 1.02 10.69 -12.70
N TRP A 210 1.06 11.18 -11.46
CA TRP A 210 -0.05 11.18 -10.52
C TRP A 210 -0.38 12.63 -10.14
N PRO A 211 -1.28 13.31 -10.88
CA PRO A 211 -1.79 14.61 -10.47
C PRO A 211 -2.57 14.48 -9.16
N GLY A 212 -2.36 15.41 -8.22
CA GLY A 212 -3.13 15.52 -6.98
C GLY A 212 -4.56 16.04 -7.20
N GLY A 213 -5.39 15.97 -6.16
CA GLY A 213 -6.74 16.54 -6.15
C GLY A 213 -7.90 15.54 -6.10
N GLU A 214 -9.01 15.99 -5.55
CA GLU A 214 -10.33 15.35 -5.54
C GLU A 214 -10.88 15.21 -6.97
N THR A 215 -10.75 16.24 -7.81
CA THR A 215 -11.25 16.22 -9.19
C THR A 215 -10.64 15.07 -10.00
N GLU A 216 -9.31 14.91 -9.93
CA GLU A 216 -8.61 13.80 -10.58
C GLU A 216 -9.00 12.46 -9.94
N ALA A 217 -9.15 12.41 -8.61
CA ALA A 217 -9.56 11.21 -7.89
C ALA A 217 -10.92 10.67 -8.37
N LEU A 218 -11.91 11.55 -8.50
CA LEU A 218 -13.26 11.21 -8.97
C LEU A 218 -13.24 10.80 -10.45
N THR A 219 -12.47 11.50 -11.29
CA THR A 219 -12.27 11.14 -12.70
C THR A 219 -11.67 9.75 -12.86
N ARG A 220 -10.65 9.42 -12.05
CA ARG A 220 -10.04 8.09 -12.04
C ARG A 220 -10.96 7.02 -11.49
N LEU A 221 -11.80 7.35 -10.50
CA LEU A 221 -12.81 6.43 -9.98
C LEU A 221 -13.81 6.05 -11.07
N GLU A 222 -14.30 7.00 -11.86
CA GLU A 222 -15.22 6.72 -12.97
C GLU A 222 -14.56 5.80 -14.00
N ARG A 223 -13.35 6.13 -14.46
CA ARG A 223 -12.56 5.28 -15.38
C ARG A 223 -12.28 3.88 -14.80
N HIS A 224 -12.06 3.79 -13.49
CA HIS A 224 -11.85 2.51 -12.80
C HIS A 224 -13.10 1.61 -12.88
N LEU A 225 -14.29 2.20 -12.69
CA LEU A 225 -15.57 1.50 -12.73
C LEU A 225 -16.02 1.19 -14.16
N GLU A 226 -15.64 2.01 -15.15
CA GLU A 226 -15.93 1.82 -16.57
C GLU A 226 -15.20 0.64 -17.22
N ARG A 227 -14.18 0.08 -16.56
CA ARG A 227 -13.45 -1.11 -17.02
C ARG A 227 -14.33 -2.37 -16.87
N LYS A 228 -15.46 -2.37 -17.59
CA LYS A 228 -16.62 -3.26 -17.49
C LYS A 228 -16.26 -4.74 -17.56
N ALA A 229 -15.30 -5.14 -18.38
CA ALA A 229 -14.88 -6.54 -18.50
C ALA A 229 -14.08 -7.03 -17.27
N TRP A 230 -13.32 -6.16 -16.62
CA TRP A 230 -12.53 -6.50 -15.43
C TRP A 230 -13.42 -6.58 -14.19
N VAL A 231 -14.32 -5.61 -14.04
CA VAL A 231 -15.30 -5.64 -12.95
C VAL A 231 -16.33 -6.75 -13.16
N ALA A 232 -16.68 -7.11 -14.41
CA ALA A 232 -17.68 -8.15 -14.65
C ALA A 232 -17.27 -9.55 -14.19
N ASN A 233 -15.98 -9.88 -14.29
CA ASN A 233 -15.49 -11.22 -13.95
C ASN A 233 -15.06 -11.35 -12.49
N PHE A 234 -14.70 -10.27 -11.80
CA PHE A 234 -14.16 -10.28 -10.41
C PHE A 234 -13.07 -11.34 -10.16
N GLU A 235 -12.48 -11.89 -11.23
CA GLU A 235 -11.35 -12.80 -11.18
C GLU A 235 -10.08 -11.99 -10.99
N ARG A 236 -9.11 -12.56 -10.26
CA ARG A 236 -7.85 -11.87 -10.01
C ARG A 236 -7.14 -11.64 -11.35
N PRO A 237 -6.85 -10.39 -11.74
CA PRO A 237 -6.17 -10.11 -12.99
C PRO A 237 -4.83 -10.84 -13.01
N ARG A 238 -4.55 -11.59 -14.09
CA ARG A 238 -3.22 -12.15 -14.32
C ARG A 238 -2.26 -10.99 -14.55
N MET A 239 -1.18 -10.96 -13.77
CA MET A 239 -0.13 -9.95 -13.89
C MET A 239 0.53 -10.04 -15.27
N ASN A 240 0.77 -8.87 -15.88
CA ASN A 240 1.57 -8.72 -17.09
C ASN A 240 2.46 -7.48 -16.98
N ALA A 241 3.37 -7.27 -17.94
CA ALA A 241 4.28 -6.14 -17.98
C ALA A 241 3.56 -4.77 -17.83
N ASN A 242 2.42 -4.59 -18.52
CA ASN A 242 1.64 -3.35 -18.44
C ASN A 242 1.09 -3.06 -17.04
N SER A 243 0.94 -4.08 -16.19
CA SER A 243 0.47 -3.91 -14.81
C SER A 243 1.52 -3.26 -13.90
N LEU A 244 2.79 -3.23 -14.32
CA LEU A 244 3.88 -2.57 -13.59
C LEU A 244 3.85 -1.04 -13.75
N LEU A 245 3.25 -0.55 -14.83
CA LEU A 245 3.18 0.88 -15.12
C LEU A 245 2.04 1.53 -14.34
N ALA A 246 2.20 2.82 -14.07
CA ALA A 246 1.14 3.63 -13.46
C ALA A 246 -0.14 3.58 -14.33
N SER A 247 -1.24 3.13 -13.73
CA SER A 247 -2.53 3.05 -14.42
C SER A 247 -3.29 4.38 -14.32
N PRO A 248 -3.92 4.87 -15.40
CA PRO A 248 -4.85 6.00 -15.34
C PRO A 248 -6.12 5.70 -14.52
N THR A 249 -6.29 4.47 -14.03
CA THR A 249 -7.39 4.04 -13.15
C THR A 249 -6.93 3.74 -11.72
N GLY A 250 -5.67 4.05 -11.38
CA GLY A 250 -5.13 3.82 -10.04
C GLY A 250 -5.69 4.82 -9.02
N LEU A 251 -5.99 4.33 -7.82
CA LEU A 251 -6.69 5.11 -6.79
C LEU A 251 -5.91 5.23 -5.47
N SER A 252 -4.80 4.52 -5.30
CA SER A 252 -4.16 4.40 -3.98
C SER A 252 -3.58 5.71 -3.43
N PRO A 253 -2.93 6.61 -4.21
CA PRO A 253 -2.52 7.92 -3.68
C PRO A 253 -3.70 8.76 -3.20
N TYR A 254 -4.82 8.72 -3.93
CA TYR A 254 -6.01 9.52 -3.60
C TYR A 254 -6.71 9.04 -2.33
N LEU A 255 -6.75 7.71 -2.09
CA LEU A 255 -7.24 7.12 -0.84
C LEU A 255 -6.33 7.45 0.35
N ARG A 256 -5.02 7.59 0.11
CA ARG A 256 -4.02 7.94 1.13
C ARG A 256 -4.21 9.38 1.60
N PHE A 257 -4.24 10.33 0.66
CA PHE A 257 -4.41 11.76 0.99
C PHE A 257 -5.87 12.13 1.34
N GLY A 258 -6.80 11.21 1.13
CA GLY A 258 -8.23 11.44 1.35
C GLY A 258 -8.88 12.29 0.25
N CYS A 259 -8.24 12.45 -0.91
CA CYS A 259 -8.84 13.03 -2.12
C CYS A 259 -9.98 12.15 -2.66
N LEU A 260 -9.94 10.83 -2.38
CA LEU A 260 -11.04 9.90 -2.60
C LEU A 260 -11.51 9.32 -1.28
N SER A 261 -12.80 9.38 -1.01
CA SER A 261 -13.40 8.64 0.11
C SER A 261 -13.33 7.13 -0.10
N CYS A 262 -12.87 6.42 0.94
CA CYS A 262 -12.90 4.97 0.96
C CYS A 262 -14.34 4.44 1.02
N ARG A 263 -15.28 5.15 1.67
CA ARG A 263 -16.70 4.79 1.75
C ARG A 263 -17.35 4.95 0.39
N LEU A 264 -17.12 6.07 -0.30
CA LEU A 264 -17.62 6.28 -1.66
C LEU A 264 -17.15 5.16 -2.60
N PHE A 265 -15.85 4.83 -2.55
CA PHE A 265 -15.30 3.76 -3.37
C PHE A 265 -15.93 2.40 -3.03
N TYR A 266 -16.07 2.08 -1.75
CA TYR A 266 -16.74 0.86 -1.28
C TYR A 266 -18.15 0.74 -1.86
N PHE A 267 -19.00 1.76 -1.68
CA PHE A 267 -20.38 1.75 -2.16
C PHE A 267 -20.48 1.70 -3.69
N LYS A 268 -19.63 2.42 -4.42
CA LYS A 268 -19.60 2.35 -5.90
C LYS A 268 -19.21 0.95 -6.40
N LEU A 269 -18.26 0.28 -5.73
CA LEU A 269 -17.93 -1.12 -6.01
C LEU A 269 -19.11 -2.05 -5.70
N THR A 270 -19.77 -1.87 -4.55
CA THR A 270 -20.94 -2.66 -4.16
C THR A 270 -22.06 -2.53 -5.21
N ASP A 271 -22.37 -1.32 -5.64
CA ASP A 271 -23.44 -1.04 -6.60
C ASP A 271 -23.13 -1.63 -7.97
N LEU A 272 -21.88 -1.51 -8.43
CA LEU A 272 -21.45 -2.10 -9.68
C LEU A 272 -21.49 -3.64 -9.62
N TYR A 273 -21.07 -4.24 -8.50
CA TYR A 273 -21.18 -5.69 -8.28
C TYR A 273 -22.63 -6.16 -8.32
N ARG A 274 -23.54 -5.47 -7.62
CA ARG A 274 -24.98 -5.82 -7.62
C ARG A 274 -25.58 -5.71 -9.02
N LYS A 275 -25.23 -4.67 -9.78
CA LYS A 275 -25.67 -4.49 -11.18
C LYS A 275 -25.18 -5.62 -12.09
N VAL A 276 -23.93 -6.03 -11.97
CA VAL A 276 -23.33 -7.09 -12.81
C VAL A 276 -23.82 -8.49 -12.41
N LYS A 277 -23.81 -8.80 -11.10
CA LYS A 277 -24.11 -10.14 -10.56
C LYS A 277 -25.56 -10.30 -10.12
N LYS A 278 -26.48 -9.53 -10.71
CA LYS A 278 -27.94 -9.64 -10.53
C LYS A 278 -28.36 -9.65 -9.05
N ASN A 279 -27.94 -8.65 -8.29
CA ASN A 279 -28.24 -8.47 -6.86
C ASN A 279 -27.68 -9.54 -5.90
N SER A 280 -26.66 -10.29 -6.32
CA SER A 280 -25.92 -11.17 -5.40
C SER A 280 -25.18 -10.36 -4.31
N SER A 281 -25.02 -10.96 -3.12
CA SER A 281 -24.20 -10.37 -2.07
C SER A 281 -22.71 -10.39 -2.48
N PRO A 282 -21.98 -9.26 -2.35
CA PRO A 282 -20.57 -9.19 -2.73
C PRO A 282 -19.67 -9.94 -1.73
N PRO A 283 -18.69 -10.73 -2.20
CA PRO A 283 -17.70 -11.35 -1.33
C PRO A 283 -16.71 -10.30 -0.81
N LEU A 284 -16.14 -10.52 0.39
CA LEU A 284 -15.11 -9.63 0.98
C LEU A 284 -13.87 -9.45 0.09
N SER A 285 -13.58 -10.40 -0.80
CA SER A 285 -12.48 -10.31 -1.76
C SER A 285 -12.62 -9.12 -2.72
N LEU A 286 -13.85 -8.66 -2.99
CA LEU A 286 -14.12 -7.47 -3.79
C LEU A 286 -13.42 -6.23 -3.19
N TYR A 287 -13.43 -6.13 -1.87
CA TYR A 287 -12.90 -5.01 -1.12
C TYR A 287 -11.49 -5.26 -0.60
N GLY A 288 -10.79 -6.30 -1.09
CA GLY A 288 -9.56 -6.80 -0.47
C GLY A 288 -8.51 -5.73 -0.21
N GLN A 289 -8.30 -4.79 -1.14
CA GLN A 289 -7.34 -3.69 -0.96
C GLN A 289 -7.77 -2.71 0.13
N LEU A 290 -9.06 -2.34 0.18
CA LEU A 290 -9.61 -1.50 1.24
C LEU A 290 -9.49 -2.18 2.61
N LEU A 291 -9.82 -3.47 2.68
CA LEU A 291 -9.78 -4.23 3.94
C LEU A 291 -8.35 -4.47 4.44
N TRP A 292 -7.36 -4.63 3.55
CA TRP A 292 -5.95 -4.66 3.96
C TRP A 292 -5.49 -3.32 4.55
N ARG A 293 -5.94 -2.20 3.97
CA ARG A 293 -5.71 -0.88 4.52
C ARG A 293 -6.33 -0.75 5.92
N GLU A 294 -7.60 -1.10 6.09
CA GLU A 294 -8.28 -1.10 7.40
C GLU A 294 -7.58 -1.99 8.43
N PHE A 295 -7.11 -3.17 8.02
CA PHE A 295 -6.38 -4.10 8.88
C PHE A 295 -5.13 -3.45 9.48
N PHE A 296 -4.32 -2.78 8.65
CA PHE A 296 -3.10 -2.12 9.13
C PHE A 296 -3.41 -0.90 10.00
N TYR A 297 -4.40 -0.08 9.64
CA TYR A 297 -4.85 1.01 10.52
C TYR A 297 -5.31 0.50 11.89
N THR A 298 -6.08 -0.60 11.92
CA THR A 298 -6.55 -1.23 13.17
C THR A 298 -5.37 -1.80 13.99
N ALA A 299 -4.37 -2.37 13.33
CA ALA A 299 -3.19 -2.92 14.00
C ALA A 299 -2.28 -1.84 14.60
N ALA A 300 -2.21 -0.67 13.97
CA ALA A 300 -1.28 0.40 14.32
C ALA A 300 -1.84 1.41 15.34
N THR A 301 -3.16 1.64 15.35
CA THR A 301 -3.85 2.71 16.10
C THR A 301 -3.51 2.77 17.60
N ASN A 302 -3.23 1.63 18.25
CA ASN A 302 -2.91 1.54 19.68
C ASN A 302 -1.44 1.11 19.94
N ASN A 303 -0.58 1.17 18.93
CA ASN A 303 0.84 0.82 19.04
C ASN A 303 1.72 1.99 18.58
N PRO A 304 2.20 2.87 19.48
CA PRO A 304 3.07 4.00 19.12
C PRO A 304 4.44 3.59 18.55
N CYS A 305 4.84 2.33 18.70
CA CYS A 305 6.10 1.79 18.20
C CYS A 305 5.90 0.89 16.96
N PHE A 306 4.76 0.98 16.27
CA PHE A 306 4.42 0.07 15.16
C PHE A 306 5.41 0.14 13.98
N ASP A 307 6.08 1.28 13.82
CA ASP A 307 7.09 1.55 12.80
C ASP A 307 8.53 1.23 13.21
N LYS A 308 8.71 0.68 14.42
CA LYS A 308 10.01 0.28 14.97
C LYS A 308 10.06 -1.22 15.19
N MET A 309 11.26 -1.79 15.20
CA MET A 309 11.47 -3.16 15.62
C MET A 309 11.57 -3.26 17.14
N GLU A 310 12.44 -2.46 17.74
CA GLU A 310 12.60 -2.44 19.21
C GLU A 310 11.34 -1.88 19.88
N SER A 311 10.99 -2.43 21.04
CA SER A 311 9.79 -2.08 21.83
C SER A 311 8.44 -2.32 21.15
N ASN A 312 8.41 -2.82 19.91
CA ASN A 312 7.18 -3.16 19.20
C ASN A 312 6.71 -4.58 19.59
N PRO A 313 5.60 -4.73 20.33
CA PRO A 313 5.19 -6.00 20.92
C PRO A 313 4.78 -7.06 19.89
N ILE A 314 4.50 -6.66 18.65
CA ILE A 314 4.08 -7.57 17.58
C ILE A 314 5.21 -7.86 16.57
N CYS A 315 6.38 -7.22 16.73
CA CYS A 315 7.52 -7.39 15.83
C CYS A 315 8.52 -8.40 16.39
N VAL A 316 8.90 -9.35 15.56
CA VAL A 316 10.02 -10.26 15.85
C VAL A 316 11.32 -9.47 15.87
N GLN A 317 12.14 -9.73 16.89
CA GLN A 317 13.45 -9.11 17.05
C GLN A 317 14.48 -9.87 16.21
N ILE A 318 14.69 -9.41 14.97
CA ILE A 318 15.62 -10.02 14.02
C ILE A 318 16.95 -9.22 14.08
N PRO A 319 18.11 -9.89 14.24
CA PRO A 319 19.40 -9.23 14.21
C PRO A 319 19.77 -8.85 12.76
N TRP A 320 19.17 -7.77 12.25
CA TRP A 320 19.47 -7.22 10.94
C TRP A 320 20.86 -6.60 10.89
N ASP A 321 21.51 -6.68 9.74
CA ASP A 321 22.84 -6.11 9.52
C ASP A 321 22.74 -4.59 9.31
N ARG A 322 23.73 -3.85 9.84
CA ARG A 322 23.89 -2.42 9.54
C ARG A 322 24.86 -2.26 8.38
N ASN A 323 24.33 -2.00 7.19
CA ASN A 323 25.13 -1.82 5.98
C ASN A 323 24.67 -0.59 5.18
N PRO A 324 25.16 0.62 5.53
CA PRO A 324 24.75 1.87 4.88
C PRO A 324 25.06 1.91 3.38
N GLU A 325 26.17 1.29 2.94
CA GLU A 325 26.56 1.26 1.52
C GLU A 325 25.58 0.42 0.71
N ALA A 326 25.21 -0.77 1.21
CA ALA A 326 24.24 -1.63 0.56
C ALA A 326 22.84 -1.00 0.55
N LEU A 327 22.44 -0.33 1.64
CA LEU A 327 21.19 0.42 1.72
C LEU A 327 21.15 1.54 0.66
N ALA A 328 22.22 2.34 0.55
CA ALA A 328 22.30 3.41 -0.44
C ALA A 328 22.21 2.88 -1.88
N LYS A 329 22.92 1.79 -2.19
CA LYS A 329 22.83 1.13 -3.51
C LYS A 329 21.41 0.66 -3.82
N TRP A 330 20.71 0.08 -2.84
CA TRP A 330 19.31 -0.33 -3.01
C TRP A 330 18.38 0.89 -3.19
N ALA A 331 18.48 1.89 -2.32
CA ALA A 331 17.62 3.07 -2.33
C ALA A 331 17.77 3.89 -3.62
N GLU A 332 18.98 3.95 -4.17
CA GLU A 332 19.30 4.70 -5.39
C GLU A 332 19.16 3.89 -6.68
N GLY A 333 18.77 2.61 -6.60
CA GLY A 333 18.62 1.75 -7.79
C GLY A 333 19.95 1.45 -8.48
N ARG A 334 20.99 1.14 -7.70
CA ARG A 334 22.36 0.81 -8.16
C ARG A 334 22.84 -0.53 -7.59
N SER A 335 21.93 -1.48 -7.38
CA SER A 335 22.24 -2.82 -6.89
C SER A 335 22.97 -3.69 -7.90
N GLY A 336 22.90 -3.32 -9.19
CA GLY A 336 23.42 -4.14 -10.29
C GLY A 336 22.46 -5.24 -10.71
N PHE A 337 21.26 -5.32 -10.11
CA PHE A 337 20.15 -6.17 -10.56
C PHE A 337 19.11 -5.32 -11.30
N PRO A 338 19.02 -5.40 -12.65
CA PRO A 338 18.21 -4.48 -13.43
C PRO A 338 16.73 -4.42 -13.04
N TRP A 339 16.17 -5.55 -12.59
CA TRP A 339 14.80 -5.61 -12.11
C TRP A 339 14.58 -4.75 -10.85
N ILE A 340 15.47 -4.88 -9.85
CA ILE A 340 15.40 -4.12 -8.60
C ILE A 340 15.65 -2.65 -8.87
N ASP A 341 16.68 -2.36 -9.67
CA ASP A 341 17.10 -1.00 -10.01
C ASP A 341 16.02 -0.26 -10.81
N ALA A 342 15.34 -0.94 -11.75
CA ALA A 342 14.22 -0.36 -12.49
C ALA A 342 13.02 -0.03 -11.59
N ILE A 343 12.70 -0.90 -10.62
CA ILE A 343 11.62 -0.66 -9.66
C ILE A 343 11.94 0.54 -8.78
N MET A 344 13.15 0.61 -8.22
CA MET A 344 13.56 1.72 -7.36
C MET A 344 13.64 3.04 -8.15
N THR A 345 14.02 2.97 -9.43
CA THR A 345 13.99 4.12 -10.34
C THR A 345 12.56 4.59 -10.62
N GLN A 346 11.63 3.68 -10.92
CA GLN A 346 10.21 4.03 -11.07
C GLN A 346 9.65 4.67 -9.80
N LEU A 347 9.94 4.09 -8.64
CA LEU A 347 9.50 4.61 -7.34
C LEU A 347 9.98 6.05 -7.14
N ARG A 348 11.26 6.33 -7.40
CA ARG A 348 11.83 7.66 -7.24
C ARG A 348 11.26 8.68 -8.23
N GLN A 349 11.08 8.28 -9.49
CA GLN A 349 10.58 9.17 -10.55
C GLN A 349 9.08 9.45 -10.44
N GLU A 350 8.27 8.43 -10.18
CA GLU A 350 6.81 8.50 -10.29
C GLU A 350 6.10 8.47 -8.93
N GLY A 351 6.77 8.05 -7.87
CA GLY A 351 6.20 7.94 -6.53
C GLY A 351 5.21 6.78 -6.35
N TRP A 352 5.14 5.85 -7.30
CA TRP A 352 4.30 4.66 -7.19
C TRP A 352 4.94 3.46 -7.89
N ILE A 353 4.80 2.29 -7.27
CA ILE A 353 5.17 1.00 -7.86
C ILE A 353 4.13 -0.05 -7.50
N HIS A 354 3.91 -0.99 -8.43
CA HIS A 354 2.96 -2.08 -8.25
C HIS A 354 3.26 -2.91 -6.99
N HIS A 355 2.24 -3.42 -6.30
CA HIS A 355 2.41 -4.17 -5.03
C HIS A 355 3.41 -5.35 -5.14
N LEU A 356 3.39 -6.10 -6.24
CA LEU A 356 4.38 -7.17 -6.47
C LEU A 356 5.82 -6.66 -6.69
N ALA A 357 5.98 -5.45 -7.22
CA ALA A 357 7.28 -4.80 -7.29
C ALA A 357 7.76 -4.40 -5.88
N ARG A 358 6.86 -3.92 -5.01
CA ARG A 358 7.14 -3.68 -3.58
C ARG A 358 7.62 -4.96 -2.89
N HIS A 359 6.97 -6.10 -3.15
CA HIS A 359 7.39 -7.39 -2.60
C HIS A 359 8.81 -7.76 -3.05
N ALA A 360 9.14 -7.55 -4.33
CA ALA A 360 10.45 -7.88 -4.86
C ALA A 360 11.56 -7.06 -4.19
N VAL A 361 11.41 -5.73 -4.13
CA VAL A 361 12.43 -4.85 -3.54
C VAL A 361 12.51 -4.97 -2.02
N ALA A 362 11.38 -5.20 -1.33
CA ALA A 362 11.37 -5.44 0.11
C ALA A 362 12.01 -6.78 0.47
N CYS A 363 11.72 -7.83 -0.30
CA CYS A 363 12.38 -9.13 -0.12
C CYS A 363 13.89 -9.00 -0.35
N PHE A 364 14.31 -8.33 -1.42
CA PHE A 364 15.73 -8.14 -1.71
C PHE A 364 16.46 -7.40 -0.57
N LEU A 365 15.89 -6.30 -0.07
CA LEU A 365 16.48 -5.54 1.03
C LEU A 365 16.58 -6.34 2.34
N THR A 366 15.54 -7.10 2.67
CA THR A 366 15.41 -7.73 3.99
C THR A 366 15.87 -9.19 3.95
N ARG A 367 14.94 -10.14 4.12
CA ARG A 367 15.20 -11.58 4.28
C ARG A 367 15.70 -12.29 3.02
N GLY A 368 15.66 -11.64 1.86
CA GLY A 368 16.05 -12.23 0.57
C GLY A 368 17.55 -12.15 0.37
N ASP A 369 18.12 -10.95 0.32
CA ASP A 369 19.48 -10.76 -0.18
C ASP A 369 20.36 -9.94 0.78
N LEU A 370 19.96 -8.72 1.15
CA LEU A 370 20.86 -7.78 1.85
C LEU A 370 20.84 -7.89 3.38
N TRP A 371 19.84 -8.55 3.97
CA TRP A 371 19.69 -8.70 5.42
C TRP A 371 19.65 -7.38 6.21
N ILE A 372 19.13 -6.31 5.60
CA ILE A 372 18.97 -4.98 6.22
C ILE A 372 17.58 -4.87 6.86
N SER A 373 17.46 -4.07 7.92
CA SER A 373 16.18 -3.88 8.63
C SER A 373 15.10 -3.33 7.70
N TRP A 374 13.89 -3.85 7.90
CA TRP A 374 12.70 -3.37 7.22
C TRP A 374 12.38 -1.91 7.57
N GLU A 375 12.86 -1.41 8.71
CA GLU A 375 12.72 0.00 9.13
C GLU A 375 13.42 0.95 8.15
N GLU A 376 14.57 0.55 7.59
CA GLU A 376 15.29 1.36 6.61
C GLU A 376 14.57 1.39 5.26
N GLY A 377 13.99 0.26 4.86
CA GLY A 377 13.12 0.21 3.69
C GLY A 377 11.86 1.05 3.85
N MET A 378 11.28 1.04 5.05
CA MET A 378 10.12 1.86 5.41
C MET A 378 10.42 3.34 5.22
N LYS A 379 11.56 3.83 5.71
CA LYS A 379 11.98 5.25 5.57
C LYS A 379 12.10 5.67 4.09
N VAL A 380 12.72 4.84 3.25
CA VAL A 380 12.83 5.13 1.80
C VAL A 380 11.46 5.14 1.12
N PHE A 381 10.58 4.22 1.51
CA PHE A 381 9.21 4.24 0.99
C PHE A 381 8.42 5.43 1.50
N GLU A 382 8.60 5.84 2.75
CA GLU A 382 7.99 7.05 3.27
C GLU A 382 8.46 8.28 2.49
N GLU A 383 9.73 8.36 2.11
CA GLU A 383 10.24 9.44 1.28
C GLU A 383 9.60 9.49 -0.10
N LEU A 384 9.52 8.35 -0.79
CA LEU A 384 9.24 8.33 -2.22
C LEU A 384 7.79 7.98 -2.57
N LEU A 385 7.12 7.15 -1.77
CA LEU A 385 5.87 6.50 -2.14
C LEU A 385 4.65 7.37 -1.79
N LEU A 386 3.84 7.69 -2.80
CA LEU A 386 2.66 8.54 -2.67
C LEU A 386 1.54 7.94 -1.84
N ASP A 387 1.41 6.61 -1.83
CA ASP A 387 0.37 5.88 -1.10
C ASP A 387 0.88 5.21 0.19
N ALA A 388 2.04 5.66 0.71
CA ALA A 388 2.53 5.27 2.01
C ALA A 388 1.88 6.12 3.13
N ASP A 389 0.89 5.53 3.79
CA ASP A 389 0.52 5.91 5.16
C ASP A 389 1.45 5.25 6.16
N TRP A 390 1.67 5.88 7.32
CA TRP A 390 2.54 5.34 8.38
C TRP A 390 2.12 3.92 8.77
N SER A 391 0.82 3.73 9.04
CA SER A 391 0.26 2.42 9.41
C SER A 391 0.43 1.37 8.32
N VAL A 392 0.10 1.72 7.07
CA VAL A 392 0.12 0.76 5.94
C VAL A 392 1.55 0.42 5.54
N ASN A 393 2.45 1.40 5.56
CA ASN A 393 3.86 1.23 5.20
C ASN A 393 4.56 0.32 6.22
N ALA A 394 4.51 0.66 7.52
CA ALA A 394 5.10 -0.15 8.58
C ALA A 394 4.52 -1.58 8.60
N GLY A 395 3.19 -1.70 8.51
CA GLY A 395 2.52 -3.00 8.49
C GLY A 395 2.93 -3.87 7.31
N SER A 396 3.05 -3.28 6.12
CA SER A 396 3.51 -3.98 4.92
C SER A 396 4.96 -4.42 5.02
N TRP A 397 5.85 -3.58 5.53
CA TRP A 397 7.27 -3.91 5.70
C TRP A 397 7.50 -5.00 6.74
N MET A 398 6.79 -4.96 7.88
CA MET A 398 6.79 -6.05 8.85
C MET A 398 6.27 -7.37 8.25
N TRP A 399 5.21 -7.30 7.43
CA TRP A 399 4.64 -8.49 6.77
C TRP A 399 5.61 -9.11 5.76
N LEU A 400 6.20 -8.30 4.88
CA LEU A 400 7.08 -8.75 3.80
C LEU A 400 8.43 -9.29 4.28
N SER A 401 8.97 -8.69 5.35
CA SER A 401 10.21 -9.12 6.00
C SER A 401 10.03 -10.36 6.88
N CYS A 402 8.79 -10.84 7.07
CA CYS A 402 8.43 -11.86 8.06
C CYS A 402 8.81 -11.43 9.50
N SER A 403 8.65 -10.16 9.81
CA SER A 403 8.80 -9.64 11.18
C SER A 403 7.47 -9.64 11.94
N SER A 404 6.33 -9.63 11.24
CA SER A 404 5.01 -9.82 11.85
C SER A 404 3.98 -10.34 10.84
N PHE A 405 2.79 -10.72 11.31
CA PHE A 405 1.60 -11.11 10.53
C PHE A 405 1.74 -12.33 9.59
N PHE A 406 2.97 -12.76 9.26
CA PHE A 406 3.30 -13.83 8.34
C PHE A 406 4.59 -14.52 8.74
N GLN A 407 4.62 -15.84 8.58
CA GLN A 407 5.72 -16.69 9.08
C GLN A 407 6.32 -17.60 8.00
N GLN A 408 5.86 -17.53 6.73
CA GLN A 408 6.40 -18.39 5.66
C GLN A 408 7.57 -17.72 4.94
N PHE A 409 8.72 -17.65 5.59
CA PHE A 409 9.93 -16.99 5.08
C PHE A 409 10.65 -17.75 3.95
N PHE A 410 10.26 -18.98 3.64
CA PHE A 410 10.95 -19.85 2.67
C PHE A 410 10.85 -19.38 1.21
N HIS A 411 9.86 -18.56 0.89
CA HIS A 411 9.62 -18.11 -0.49
C HIS A 411 10.25 -16.73 -0.69
N CYS A 412 11.50 -16.71 -1.14
CA CYS A 412 12.21 -15.49 -1.54
C CYS A 412 11.99 -15.24 -3.04
N TYR A 413 11.81 -13.97 -3.42
CA TYR A 413 11.67 -13.59 -4.82
C TYR A 413 13.06 -13.56 -5.47
N CYS A 414 13.25 -14.34 -6.54
CA CYS A 414 14.48 -14.25 -7.32
C CYS A 414 14.54 -12.91 -8.08
N PRO A 415 15.55 -12.04 -7.85
CA PRO A 415 15.63 -10.71 -8.44
C PRO A 415 15.88 -10.74 -9.97
N VAL A 416 16.23 -11.90 -10.52
CA VAL A 416 16.36 -12.12 -11.98
C VAL A 416 15.11 -12.81 -12.52
N GLY A 417 14.80 -13.99 -11.97
CA GLY A 417 13.75 -14.86 -12.50
C GLY A 417 12.34 -14.30 -12.35
N PHE A 418 12.06 -13.48 -11.33
CA PHE A 418 10.74 -12.89 -11.14
C PHE A 418 10.43 -11.87 -12.23
N GLY A 419 11.32 -10.90 -12.45
CA GLY A 419 11.18 -9.92 -13.53
C GLY A 419 11.05 -10.58 -14.90
N ARG A 420 11.92 -11.56 -15.21
CA ARG A 420 11.88 -12.31 -16.48
C ARG A 420 10.55 -13.01 -16.74
N ARG A 421 9.88 -13.52 -15.70
CA ARG A 421 8.54 -14.14 -15.83
C ARG A 421 7.43 -13.10 -16.02
N THR A 422 7.58 -11.93 -15.41
CA THR A 422 6.58 -10.85 -15.48
C THR A 422 6.63 -10.09 -16.81
N ASP A 423 7.83 -9.82 -17.31
CA ASP A 423 8.10 -9.12 -18.56
C ASP A 423 9.27 -9.78 -19.30
N PRO A 424 9.03 -10.84 -20.10
CA PRO A 424 10.10 -11.59 -20.76
C PRO A 424 11.00 -10.76 -21.69
N ASN A 425 10.49 -9.67 -22.27
CA ASN A 425 11.25 -8.81 -23.19
C ASN A 425 12.13 -7.79 -22.46
N GLY A 426 11.79 -7.50 -21.20
CA GLY A 426 12.47 -6.50 -20.37
C GLY A 426 12.17 -5.07 -20.77
N ASP A 427 11.00 -4.81 -21.39
CA ASP A 427 10.58 -3.48 -21.81
C ASP A 427 10.48 -2.50 -20.63
N TYR A 428 10.07 -3.01 -19.47
CA TYR A 428 10.08 -2.28 -18.21
C TYR A 428 11.49 -1.82 -17.81
N ILE A 429 12.50 -2.70 -17.94
CA ILE A 429 13.90 -2.35 -17.68
C ILE A 429 14.38 -1.30 -18.70
N ARG A 430 14.07 -1.45 -20.00
CA ARG A 430 14.48 -0.49 -21.03
C ARG A 430 13.90 0.90 -20.82
N ARG A 431 12.71 0.98 -20.22
CA ARG A 431 12.01 2.22 -19.90
C ARG A 431 12.71 2.96 -18.75
N TYR A 432 12.92 2.30 -17.62
CA TYR A 432 13.44 2.94 -16.41
C TYR A 432 14.97 2.94 -16.30
N LEU A 433 15.66 2.04 -17.01
CA LEU A 433 17.12 1.99 -17.11
C LEU A 433 17.56 2.13 -18.58
N PRO A 434 17.49 3.33 -19.18
CA PRO A 434 17.85 3.54 -20.58
C PRO A 434 19.26 3.09 -20.96
N ILE A 435 20.20 3.09 -20.00
CA ILE A 435 21.57 2.60 -20.20
C ILE A 435 21.64 1.11 -20.58
N LEU A 436 20.61 0.33 -20.25
CA LEU A 436 20.50 -1.09 -20.59
C LEU A 436 19.67 -1.35 -21.86
N ARG A 437 19.18 -0.30 -22.54
CA ARG A 437 18.27 -0.42 -23.69
C ARG A 437 18.84 -1.23 -24.85
N GLY A 438 20.16 -1.30 -24.99
CA GLY A 438 20.83 -2.08 -26.04
C GLY A 438 20.95 -3.58 -25.78
N PHE A 439 20.68 -4.06 -24.55
CA PHE A 439 20.86 -5.48 -24.22
C PHE A 439 19.77 -6.36 -24.86
N PRO A 440 20.11 -7.53 -25.42
CA PRO A 440 19.10 -8.51 -25.83
C PRO A 440 18.25 -8.99 -24.65
N ALA A 441 16.98 -9.33 -24.88
CA ALA A 441 16.06 -9.82 -23.84
C ALA A 441 16.63 -11.02 -23.04
N LYS A 442 17.45 -11.85 -23.69
CA LYS A 442 18.17 -12.97 -23.05
C LYS A 442 19.04 -12.54 -21.85
N TYR A 443 19.63 -11.35 -21.89
CA TYR A 443 20.61 -10.87 -20.92
C TYR A 443 20.13 -9.65 -20.11
N ILE A 444 18.99 -9.06 -20.45
CA ILE A 444 18.56 -7.77 -19.85
C ILE A 444 18.31 -7.85 -18.33
N TYR A 445 18.00 -9.05 -17.82
CA TYR A 445 17.78 -9.29 -16.39
C TYR A 445 19.05 -9.71 -15.63
N ASP A 446 20.08 -10.14 -16.35
CA ASP A 446 21.34 -10.68 -15.84
C ASP A 446 22.50 -10.26 -16.76
N PRO A 447 22.73 -8.95 -16.94
CA PRO A 447 23.64 -8.44 -17.97
C PRO A 447 25.11 -8.78 -17.71
N TRP A 448 25.46 -9.14 -16.47
CA TRP A 448 26.78 -9.66 -16.12
C TRP A 448 27.09 -11.01 -16.77
N ASN A 449 26.08 -11.75 -17.23
CA ASN A 449 26.25 -13.00 -17.99
C ASN A 449 26.42 -12.76 -19.51
N ALA A 450 26.32 -11.51 -19.97
CA ALA A 450 26.48 -11.18 -21.38
C ALA A 450 27.97 -11.19 -21.78
N PRO A 451 28.35 -11.85 -22.90
CA PRO A 451 29.70 -11.77 -23.45
C PRO A 451 30.13 -10.33 -23.73
N GLU A 452 31.43 -10.04 -23.69
CA GLU A 452 31.95 -8.69 -23.96
C GLU A 452 31.51 -8.12 -25.30
N SER A 453 31.39 -8.97 -26.34
CA SER A 453 30.90 -8.57 -27.65
C SER A 453 29.47 -8.03 -27.60
N VAL A 454 28.60 -8.65 -26.79
CA VAL A 454 27.22 -8.20 -26.57
C VAL A 454 27.19 -6.90 -25.77
N GLN A 455 28.02 -6.77 -24.73
CA GLN A 455 28.12 -5.54 -23.93
C GLN A 455 28.60 -4.34 -24.78
N LYS A 456 29.62 -4.57 -25.64
CA LYS A 456 30.11 -3.56 -26.59
C LYS A 456 29.03 -3.18 -27.60
N ALA A 457 28.32 -4.15 -28.17
CA ALA A 457 27.21 -3.88 -29.10
C ALA A 457 26.05 -3.11 -28.44
N ALA A 458 25.76 -3.41 -27.17
CA ALA A 458 24.77 -2.70 -26.36
C ALA A 458 25.23 -1.31 -25.89
N LYS A 459 26.51 -0.95 -26.14
CA LYS A 459 27.17 0.29 -25.68
C LYS A 459 27.12 0.45 -24.16
N CYS A 460 27.16 -0.65 -23.42
CA CYS A 460 27.11 -0.64 -21.96
C CYS A 460 27.97 -1.79 -21.41
N ILE A 461 29.11 -1.41 -20.83
CA ILE A 461 30.04 -2.33 -20.16
C ILE A 461 29.69 -2.41 -18.67
N ILE A 462 29.45 -3.63 -18.18
CA ILE A 462 29.08 -3.92 -16.79
C ILE A 462 30.29 -3.75 -15.88
N GLY A 463 30.12 -3.00 -14.79
CA GLY A 463 31.17 -2.52 -13.90
C GLY A 463 31.75 -1.16 -14.26
N VAL A 464 31.37 -0.59 -15.42
CA VAL A 464 31.78 0.76 -15.85
C VAL A 464 30.57 1.67 -16.00
N HIS A 465 29.63 1.29 -16.88
CA HIS A 465 28.44 2.10 -17.19
C HIS A 465 27.22 1.72 -16.33
N TYR A 466 27.12 0.44 -15.97
CA TYR A 466 26.10 -0.09 -15.07
C TYR A 466 26.79 -1.01 -14.05
N PRO A 467 26.46 -0.96 -12.75
CA PRO A 467 27.18 -1.70 -11.72
C PRO A 467 27.11 -3.23 -11.89
N LYS A 468 28.14 -3.91 -11.37
CA LYS A 468 28.09 -5.37 -11.17
C LYS A 468 27.06 -5.71 -10.07
N PRO A 469 26.46 -6.91 -10.08
CA PRO A 469 25.54 -7.32 -9.02
C PRO A 469 26.26 -7.25 -7.67
N MET A 470 25.66 -6.53 -6.72
CA MET A 470 26.27 -6.25 -5.41
C MET A 470 26.38 -7.48 -4.50
N VAL A 471 25.66 -8.56 -4.82
CA VAL A 471 25.66 -9.84 -4.09
C VAL A 471 25.49 -11.01 -5.06
N HIS A 472 25.91 -12.21 -4.64
CA HIS A 472 25.59 -13.45 -5.34
C HIS A 472 24.28 -14.05 -4.79
N HIS A 473 23.15 -13.79 -5.48
CA HIS A 473 21.79 -14.11 -5.01
C HIS A 473 21.61 -15.54 -4.48
N ALA A 474 22.13 -16.55 -5.19
CA ALA A 474 21.96 -17.94 -4.79
C ALA A 474 22.66 -18.28 -3.46
N GLU A 475 23.76 -17.60 -3.16
CA GLU A 475 24.49 -17.77 -1.90
C GLU A 475 23.83 -16.95 -0.78
N ALA A 476 23.57 -15.67 -1.04
CA ALA A 476 22.95 -14.75 -0.09
C ALA A 476 21.59 -15.25 0.40
N SER A 477 20.70 -15.63 -0.53
CA SER A 477 19.37 -16.13 -0.18
C SER A 477 19.41 -17.45 0.59
N ARG A 478 20.33 -18.37 0.26
CA ARG A 478 20.53 -19.62 1.01
C ARG A 478 20.95 -19.34 2.45
N ILE A 479 21.91 -18.43 2.65
CA ILE A 479 22.36 -18.03 4.00
C ILE A 479 21.22 -17.37 4.78
N ASN A 480 20.51 -16.43 4.15
CA ASN A 480 19.44 -15.68 4.80
C ASN A 480 18.23 -16.55 5.17
N ILE A 481 17.86 -17.53 4.33
CA ILE A 481 16.82 -18.51 4.66
C ILE A 481 17.21 -19.32 5.89
N GLU A 482 18.48 -19.74 6.00
CA GLU A 482 18.96 -20.46 7.18
C GLU A 482 18.99 -19.56 8.43
N ARG A 483 19.39 -18.29 8.31
CA ARG A 483 19.30 -17.30 9.40
C ARG A 483 17.85 -17.17 9.91
N MET A 484 16.88 -16.99 9.00
CA MET A 484 15.45 -16.91 9.36
C MET A 484 14.98 -18.18 10.06
N LYS A 485 15.38 -19.36 9.56
CA LYS A 485 15.03 -20.64 10.17
C LYS A 485 15.52 -20.74 11.61
N GLN A 486 16.77 -20.35 11.87
CA GLN A 486 17.36 -20.36 13.21
C GLN A 486 16.61 -19.42 14.16
N ILE A 487 16.25 -18.21 13.71
CA ILE A 487 15.48 -17.24 14.51
C ILE A 487 14.12 -17.83 14.91
N TYR A 488 13.38 -18.39 13.95
CA TYR A 488 12.07 -18.98 14.23
C TYR A 488 12.15 -20.26 15.07
N GLN A 489 13.22 -21.03 14.95
CA GLN A 489 13.48 -22.17 15.85
C GLN A 489 13.69 -21.69 17.29
N GLN A 490 14.49 -20.64 17.51
CA GLN A 490 14.72 -20.08 18.84
C GLN A 490 13.43 -19.52 19.45
N LEU A 491 12.59 -18.83 18.66
CA LEU A 491 11.28 -18.35 19.10
C LEU A 491 10.34 -19.49 19.51
N SER A 492 10.36 -20.61 18.78
CA SER A 492 9.56 -21.79 19.11
C SER A 492 10.05 -22.51 20.37
N CYS A 493 11.37 -22.54 20.60
CA CYS A 493 11.97 -23.12 21.80
C CYS A 493 11.71 -22.25 23.04
N TYR A 494 11.63 -20.93 22.88
CA TYR A 494 11.25 -20.00 23.95
C TYR A 494 9.78 -20.14 24.38
N ARG A 495 8.92 -20.80 23.59
CA ARG A 495 7.55 -21.15 23.99
C ARG A 495 7.45 -22.39 24.90
N GLY A 496 8.42 -22.60 25.79
CA GLY A 496 8.25 -23.44 26.98
C GLY A 496 9.46 -23.37 27.93
N PRO A 497 9.30 -23.42 29.29
CA PRO A 497 8.08 -23.64 30.07
C PRO A 497 7.73 -22.48 31.03
N SER A 498 6.54 -21.89 30.93
CA SER A 498 5.95 -21.05 32.00
C SER A 498 4.43 -21.15 31.99
N ARG A 499 3.88 -21.37 33.19
CA ARG A 499 2.50 -21.76 33.54
C ARG A 499 1.47 -20.69 33.16
N LEU A 500 0.31 -21.13 32.63
CA LEU A 500 -1.08 -20.81 33.04
C LEU A 500 -2.06 -21.04 31.88
N CYS A 501 -2.77 -22.17 31.89
CA CYS A 501 -4.23 -22.25 32.05
C CYS A 501 -4.66 -23.70 31.75
N SER A 502 -5.02 -24.43 32.80
CA SER A 502 -5.60 -25.76 32.75
C SER A 502 -6.97 -25.73 32.07
N THR A 503 -7.14 -26.43 30.96
CA THR A 503 -8.46 -26.83 30.45
C THR A 503 -8.90 -28.13 31.13
N PRO A 504 -10.14 -28.27 31.61
CA PRO A 504 -10.62 -29.55 32.14
C PRO A 504 -10.87 -30.54 31.00
N GLN A 505 -10.45 -31.79 31.21
CA GLN A 505 -10.84 -32.93 30.40
C GLN A 505 -12.32 -33.28 30.62
N SER A 506 -13.07 -33.53 29.53
CA SER A 506 -14.21 -34.45 29.57
C SER A 506 -14.34 -35.30 28.30
N SER A 507 -14.17 -36.60 28.50
CA SER A 507 -14.82 -37.77 27.86
C SER A 507 -15.05 -37.86 26.35
N LYS A 508 -14.45 -38.94 25.80
CA LYS A 508 -14.71 -39.62 24.53
C LYS A 508 -16.20 -39.83 24.22
N LEU A 509 -16.60 -39.72 22.94
CA LEU A 509 -17.33 -40.79 22.23
C LEU A 509 -17.28 -40.63 20.69
N THR A 510 -16.89 -41.74 20.05
CA THR A 510 -17.23 -42.27 18.71
C THR A 510 -16.93 -41.48 17.42
N ASP A 511 -15.87 -41.96 16.77
CA ASP A 511 -15.76 -42.36 15.36
C ASP A 511 -16.97 -42.09 14.45
N ASN A 512 -16.77 -41.20 13.47
CA ASN A 512 -17.27 -41.35 12.11
C ASN A 512 -16.41 -40.48 11.19
N GLY A 513 -15.58 -41.16 10.40
CA GLY A 513 -14.64 -40.55 9.46
C GLY A 513 -15.36 -39.74 8.38
N VAL A 514 -15.06 -38.45 8.34
CA VAL A 514 -15.14 -37.63 7.15
C VAL A 514 -13.80 -36.93 7.00
N VAL A 515 -12.98 -37.44 6.08
CA VAL A 515 -11.74 -36.79 5.65
C VAL A 515 -12.14 -35.51 4.90
N PHE A 516 -12.18 -34.37 5.60
CA PHE A 516 -12.25 -33.07 4.94
C PHE A 516 -10.86 -32.72 4.41
N THR A 517 -10.70 -32.85 3.10
CA THR A 517 -9.52 -32.39 2.36
C THR A 517 -9.34 -30.88 2.54
N MET A 518 -8.33 -30.52 3.32
CA MET A 518 -7.83 -29.16 3.49
C MET A 518 -7.36 -28.57 2.15
N SER A 519 -8.11 -27.62 1.60
CA SER A 519 -7.65 -26.81 0.46
C SER A 519 -6.94 -25.52 0.92
N PHE A 520 -5.67 -25.72 1.29
CA PHE A 520 -4.49 -24.82 1.33
C PHE A 520 -4.16 -23.88 0.16
N LEU A 521 -5.08 -23.23 -0.55
CA LEU A 521 -4.68 -22.41 -1.71
C LEU A 521 -4.22 -21.00 -1.30
N PHE A 522 -2.92 -20.79 -1.05
CA PHE A 522 -2.29 -19.47 -1.36
C PHE A 522 -0.80 -19.46 -1.73
N LEU A 523 -0.08 -20.60 -1.75
CA LEU A 523 1.30 -20.63 -2.28
C LEU A 523 1.61 -21.79 -3.26
N GLY A 524 0.65 -22.65 -3.57
CA GLY A 524 0.89 -23.89 -4.33
C GLY A 524 0.71 -23.84 -5.86
N LEU A 525 0.48 -22.69 -6.50
CA LEU A 525 0.23 -22.65 -7.96
C LEU A 525 0.95 -21.50 -8.68
N LEU A 526 2.24 -21.31 -8.37
CA LEU A 526 3.17 -20.50 -9.19
C LEU A 526 4.18 -21.35 -9.99
N ALA A 527 3.99 -22.66 -10.05
CA ALA A 527 4.74 -23.54 -10.94
C ALA A 527 3.89 -24.77 -11.32
N THR A 528 3.09 -24.65 -12.38
CA THR A 528 2.77 -25.72 -13.34
C THR A 528 1.87 -25.14 -14.44
N VAL A 529 2.38 -25.12 -15.67
CA VAL A 529 1.58 -25.04 -16.89
C VAL A 529 1.21 -26.48 -17.24
N PRO A 530 -0.06 -26.85 -17.46
CA PRO A 530 -0.36 -28.17 -17.98
C PRO A 530 0.08 -28.25 -19.44
N SER A 531 0.96 -29.20 -19.73
CA SER A 531 1.21 -29.68 -21.10
C SER A 531 -0.09 -30.22 -21.71
N ASN A 532 -0.33 -29.90 -22.97
CA ASN A 532 -1.44 -30.41 -23.77
C ASN A 532 -1.57 -31.94 -23.68
N SER A 533 -2.74 -32.42 -23.26
CA SER A 533 -3.24 -33.74 -23.61
C SER A 533 -4.70 -33.60 -24.05
N ASN A 534 -4.90 -33.60 -25.37
CA ASN A 534 -6.21 -33.73 -26.01
C ASN A 534 -6.72 -35.16 -25.82
N GLY A 535 -7.99 -35.30 -25.41
CA GLY A 535 -8.66 -36.59 -25.26
C GLY A 535 -10.18 -36.46 -25.38
N ASN A 536 -10.65 -36.65 -26.61
CA ASN A 536 -11.96 -37.12 -27.09
C ASN A 536 -13.29 -36.37 -26.79
N GLY A 537 -13.90 -35.93 -27.90
CA GLY A 537 -15.33 -35.79 -28.12
C GLY A 537 -15.64 -35.91 -29.63
N ASN A 538 -16.33 -36.99 -30.00
CA ASN A 538 -16.74 -37.45 -31.35
C ASN A 538 -17.28 -36.38 -32.33
N SER A 539 -16.88 -36.48 -33.61
CA SER A 539 -17.81 -36.49 -34.77
C SER A 539 -17.11 -36.83 -36.11
N SER A 540 -17.49 -37.99 -36.66
CA SER A 540 -17.69 -38.33 -38.08
C SER A 540 -16.87 -37.68 -39.21
N GLY A 541 -16.19 -38.52 -40.02
CA GLY A 541 -15.98 -38.24 -41.46
C GLY A 541 -14.70 -38.78 -42.12
N ASN A 542 -14.78 -39.99 -42.67
CA ASN A 542 -14.11 -40.54 -43.88
C ASN A 542 -12.61 -40.31 -44.23
N ALA A 543 -11.95 -41.46 -44.40
CA ALA A 543 -11.16 -41.92 -45.57
C ALA A 543 -9.65 -41.56 -45.74
N ASN A 544 -8.87 -42.66 -45.70
CA ASN A 544 -7.70 -43.06 -46.51
C ASN A 544 -6.31 -42.38 -46.36
N GLY A 545 -5.29 -43.22 -46.09
CA GLY A 545 -4.04 -43.23 -46.87
C GLY A 545 -2.70 -43.05 -46.13
N ASP A 546 -1.97 -44.16 -45.99
CA ASP A 546 -0.50 -44.35 -46.07
C ASP A 546 0.52 -43.86 -45.00
N VAL A 547 1.00 -44.87 -44.23
CA VAL A 547 2.39 -45.36 -44.06
C VAL A 547 3.59 -44.40 -44.23
N SER A 548 4.38 -44.20 -43.17
CA SER A 548 5.82 -44.60 -43.11
C SER A 548 6.43 -44.32 -41.72
N SER A 549 7.31 -45.23 -41.31
CA SER A 549 8.09 -45.30 -40.07
C SER A 549 9.26 -44.29 -40.01
N ASP A 550 9.70 -43.92 -38.80
CA ASP A 550 11.00 -44.37 -38.27
C ASP A 550 11.28 -43.93 -36.83
N VAL A 551 12.05 -44.80 -36.19
CA VAL A 551 12.27 -45.06 -34.76
C VAL A 551 13.54 -44.38 -34.27
N MET A 552 13.56 -43.89 -33.02
CA MET A 552 14.63 -44.16 -32.04
C MET A 552 14.18 -43.71 -30.64
N GLY A 553 14.00 -44.67 -29.74
CA GLY A 553 13.73 -44.45 -28.32
C GLY A 553 14.96 -44.65 -27.45
N PHE A 554 14.84 -44.28 -26.17
CA PHE A 554 15.50 -44.99 -25.06
C PHE A 554 14.66 -44.87 -23.78
N THR A 555 14.80 -45.90 -22.96
CA THR A 555 13.82 -46.53 -22.08
C THR A 555 13.89 -46.06 -20.62
N VAL A 556 12.78 -46.24 -19.92
CA VAL A 556 12.61 -46.13 -18.46
C VAL A 556 13.01 -47.44 -17.79
N GLU A 557 13.68 -47.39 -16.64
CA GLU A 557 13.67 -48.49 -15.65
C GLU A 557 13.38 -47.95 -14.25
N ALA A 558 12.33 -48.52 -13.65
CA ALA A 558 11.95 -48.39 -12.26
C ALA A 558 12.10 -49.78 -11.63
N THR A 559 12.80 -49.88 -10.50
CA THR A 559 12.88 -51.11 -9.70
C THR A 559 12.29 -50.87 -8.32
N HIS A 560 11.14 -51.51 -8.11
CA HIS A 560 10.62 -51.88 -6.78
C HIS A 560 11.51 -52.98 -6.20
N ASP A 561 11.83 -52.89 -4.91
CA ASP A 561 12.22 -54.07 -4.14
C ASP A 561 11.57 -54.05 -2.75
N ALA A 562 10.92 -55.16 -2.43
CA ALA A 562 10.34 -55.47 -1.14
C ALA A 562 10.69 -56.92 -0.80
N ALA A 563 11.41 -57.15 0.31
CA ALA A 563 11.26 -58.36 1.12
C ALA A 563 12.08 -58.31 2.44
N ALA A 564 11.32 -58.46 3.53
CA ALA A 564 11.47 -59.48 4.58
C ALA A 564 12.49 -59.33 5.74
N ARG A 565 11.86 -59.15 6.93
CA ARG A 565 11.89 -60.00 8.14
C ARG A 565 13.16 -60.11 9.01
N SER A 566 13.02 -59.66 10.25
CA SER A 566 13.04 -60.43 11.54
C SER A 566 13.24 -59.42 12.69
N GLY A 567 12.73 -59.54 13.92
CA GLY A 567 11.89 -60.52 14.59
C GLY A 567 12.04 -60.30 16.11
N ARG A 568 10.93 -60.05 16.82
CA ARG A 568 10.51 -60.63 18.11
C ARG A 568 9.29 -59.89 18.64
#